data_AF-A0A521HQB1-F1
#
_entry.id   AF-A0A521HQB1-F1
#
_cell.length_a   1.000
_cell.length_b   1.000
_cell.length_c   1.000
_cell.angle_alpha   90.00
_cell.angle_beta   90.00
_cell.angle_gamma   90.00
#
_symmetry.space_group_name_H-M   'P 1'
#
loop_
_entity.id
_entity.type
_entity.pdbx_description
1 polymer ?
#
loop_
_entity_poly.entity_id
_entity_poly.type
_entity_poly.pdbx_seq_one_letter_code
_entity_poly.pdbx_strand_id
1 'polypeptide(L)'
;MQASAQIDPRWSRRRREKQRRLEQVRDLADGAVLRSDRIVEALERLIAPGDRVVLEGNNQKQADFLSRSLARANPAVLNGLHLIMPSVSRPEHLDLFE
;
A
#
# COMPACT_ATOMS: atom_id res chain seq x y z
N MET A 1 -3.98 -32.88 -15.84
CA MET A 1 -4.44 -31.81 -14.93
C MET A 1 -3.81 -32.09 -13.57
N GLN A 2 -2.74 -31.40 -13.20
CA GLN A 2 -2.08 -31.65 -11.90
C GLN A 2 -2.92 -31.02 -10.79
N ALA A 3 -3.33 -31.85 -9.82
CA ALA A 3 -3.97 -31.38 -8.60
C ALA A 3 -2.99 -30.45 -7.87
N SER A 4 -3.39 -29.19 -7.70
CA SER A 4 -2.65 -28.22 -6.89
C SER A 4 -2.53 -28.78 -5.46
N ALA A 5 -1.31 -29.07 -5.02
CA ALA A 5 -1.04 -29.51 -3.66
C ALA A 5 -1.62 -28.48 -2.67
N GLN A 6 -2.48 -28.94 -1.76
CA GLN A 6 -3.08 -28.08 -0.74
C GLN A 6 -1.97 -27.60 0.21
N ILE A 7 -1.57 -26.34 0.07
CA ILE A 7 -0.57 -25.71 0.94
C ILE A 7 -1.22 -25.48 2.31
N ASP A 8 -0.62 -26.03 3.37
CA ASP A 8 -1.09 -25.82 4.75
C ASP A 8 -1.35 -24.32 4.99
N PRO A 9 -2.54 -23.95 5.51
CA PRO A 9 -2.89 -22.57 5.74
C PRO A 9 -1.87 -21.80 6.59
N ARG A 10 -1.13 -22.46 7.48
CA ARG A 10 -0.11 -21.83 8.32
C ARG A 10 1.06 -21.27 7.49
N TRP A 11 1.47 -21.96 6.44
CA TRP A 11 2.60 -21.56 5.58
C TRP A 11 2.23 -20.54 4.50
N SER A 12 0.93 -20.29 4.29
CA SER A 12 0.42 -19.39 3.24
C SER A 12 -0.24 -18.11 3.77
N ARG A 13 -0.08 -17.78 5.07
CA ARG A 13 -0.71 -16.61 5.72
C ARG A 13 -0.49 -15.30 4.95
N ARG A 14 0.77 -14.93 4.66
CA ARG A 14 1.10 -13.69 3.92
C ARG A 14 0.54 -13.69 2.49
N ARG A 15 0.52 -14.85 1.83
CA ARG A 15 -0.04 -15.00 0.47
C ARG A 15 -1.54 -14.76 0.49
N ARG A 16 -2.26 -15.36 1.44
CA ARG A 16 -3.71 -15.14 1.60
C ARG A 16 -4.03 -13.70 1.97
N GLU A 17 -3.22 -13.07 2.82
CA GLU A 17 -3.42 -11.67 3.17
C GLU A 17 -3.23 -10.74 1.97
N LYS A 18 -2.19 -10.98 1.15
CA LYS A 18 -2.03 -10.27 -0.13
C LYS A 18 -3.24 -10.48 -1.03
N GLN A 19 -3.71 -11.71 -1.17
CA GLN A 19 -4.87 -12.04 -2.01
C GLN A 19 -6.13 -11.31 -1.54
N ARG A 20 -6.40 -11.31 -0.23
CA ARG A 20 -7.53 -10.59 0.39
C ARG A 20 -7.50 -9.10 0.04
N ARG A 21 -6.34 -8.46 0.15
CA ARG A 21 -6.17 -7.03 -0.18
C ARG A 21 -6.34 -6.75 -1.67
N LEU A 22 -5.83 -7.61 -2.55
CA LEU A 22 -6.01 -7.48 -4.00
C LEU A 22 -7.50 -7.61 -4.39
N GLU A 23 -8.25 -8.47 -3.71
CA GLU A 23 -9.70 -8.60 -3.93
C GLU A 23 -10.47 -7.34 -3.55
N GLN A 24 -10.02 -6.60 -2.54
CA GLN A 24 -10.66 -5.36 -2.07
C GLN A 24 -10.55 -4.19 -3.04
N VAL A 25 -9.63 -4.24 -4.01
CA VAL A 25 -9.44 -3.16 -5.00
C VAL A 25 -9.77 -3.57 -6.43
N ARG A 26 -10.39 -4.75 -6.63
CA ARG A 26 -10.75 -5.24 -7.96
C ARG A 26 -11.69 -4.30 -8.72
N ASP A 27 -12.56 -3.59 -8.01
CA ASP A 27 -13.46 -2.57 -8.55
C ASP A 27 -12.75 -1.25 -8.92
N LEU A 28 -11.51 -1.06 -8.42
CA LEU A 28 -10.69 0.13 -8.65
C LEU A 28 -9.56 -0.11 -9.67
N ALA A 29 -9.44 -1.33 -10.19
CA ALA A 29 -8.34 -1.77 -11.03
C ALA A 29 -8.81 -2.41 -12.34
N ASP A 30 -8.10 -2.14 -13.42
CA ASP A 30 -8.13 -2.94 -14.65
C ASP A 30 -6.83 -3.75 -14.76
N GLY A 31 -6.89 -5.01 -14.36
CA GLY A 31 -5.71 -5.86 -14.21
C GLY A 31 -4.71 -5.27 -13.21
N ALA A 32 -3.59 -4.75 -13.72
CA ALA A 32 -2.54 -4.11 -12.92
C ALA A 32 -2.63 -2.58 -12.88
N VAL A 33 -3.59 -1.98 -13.60
CA VAL A 33 -3.73 -0.52 -13.72
C VAL A 33 -4.75 -0.03 -12.69
N LEU A 34 -4.32 0.83 -11.76
CA LEU A 34 -5.20 1.49 -10.81
C LEU A 34 -5.71 2.82 -11.34
N ARG A 35 -6.96 3.14 -11.02
CA ARG A 35 -7.60 4.43 -11.29
C ARG A 35 -6.94 5.56 -10.49
N SER A 36 -6.28 6.49 -11.19
CA SER A 36 -5.58 7.61 -10.54
C SER A 36 -6.49 8.54 -9.74
N ASP A 37 -7.75 8.72 -10.18
CA ASP A 37 -8.76 9.53 -9.50
C ASP A 37 -9.25 8.91 -8.18
N ARG A 38 -9.00 7.62 -7.98
CA ARG A 38 -9.39 6.84 -6.79
C ARG A 38 -8.19 6.26 -6.03
N ILE A 39 -7.00 6.84 -6.23
CA ILE A 39 -5.77 6.31 -5.67
C ILE A 39 -5.77 6.29 -4.13
N VAL A 40 -6.33 7.32 -3.48
CA VAL A 40 -6.38 7.40 -2.00
C VAL A 40 -7.17 6.22 -1.44
N GLU A 41 -8.33 5.94 -2.01
CA GLU A 41 -9.15 4.80 -1.61
C GLU A 41 -8.48 3.47 -1.91
N ALA A 42 -7.75 3.36 -3.02
CA ALA A 42 -6.96 2.15 -3.30
C ALA A 42 -5.86 1.94 -2.25
N LEU A 43 -5.17 3.01 -1.82
CA LEU A 43 -4.15 2.96 -0.76
C LEU A 43 -4.79 2.55 0.58
N GLU A 44 -5.93 3.12 0.95
CA GLU A 44 -6.69 2.78 2.17
C GLU A 44 -7.15 1.33 2.21
N ARG A 45 -7.42 0.71 1.05
CA ARG A 45 -7.82 -0.70 0.96
C ARG A 45 -6.63 -1.67 0.86
N LEU A 46 -5.49 -1.24 0.31
CA LEU A 46 -4.30 -2.09 0.11
C LEU A 46 -3.35 -2.09 1.31
N ILE A 47 -3.22 -0.96 1.99
CA ILE A 47 -2.36 -0.79 3.16
C ILE A 47 -3.23 -1.02 4.40
N ALA A 48 -2.69 -1.72 5.40
CA ALA A 48 -3.34 -1.92 6.68
C ALA A 48 -2.64 -1.11 7.77
N PRO A 49 -3.34 -0.74 8.86
CA PRO A 49 -2.71 -0.19 10.04
C PRO A 49 -1.53 -1.04 10.53
N GLY A 50 -0.43 -0.40 10.90
CA GLY A 50 0.77 -1.12 11.36
C GLY A 50 1.67 -1.69 10.26
N ASP A 51 1.28 -1.57 8.99
CA ASP A 51 2.11 -2.06 7.89
C ASP A 51 3.46 -1.33 7.81
N ARG A 52 4.47 -2.07 7.35
CA ARG A 52 5.77 -1.51 6.95
C ARG A 52 5.68 -1.09 5.50
N VAL A 53 5.74 0.22 5.26
CA VAL A 53 5.59 0.79 3.92
C VAL A 53 6.92 1.41 3.51
N VAL A 54 7.48 0.91 2.42
CA VAL A 54 8.63 1.55 1.77
C VAL A 54 8.10 2.66 0.88
N LEU A 55 8.42 3.91 1.21
CA LEU A 55 8.09 5.05 0.36
C LEU A 55 9.32 5.41 -0.47
N GLU A 56 9.19 5.30 -1.79
CA GLU A 56 10.30 5.57 -2.70
C GLU A 56 10.60 7.07 -2.75
N GLY A 57 11.78 7.41 -2.26
CA GLY A 57 12.35 8.74 -2.37
C GLY A 57 13.86 8.69 -2.20
N ASN A 58 14.60 9.13 -3.22
CA ASN A 58 16.03 9.41 -3.13
C ASN A 58 16.32 10.80 -3.72
N ASN A 59 17.58 11.21 -3.75
CA ASN A 59 17.94 12.56 -4.18
C ASN A 59 17.70 12.87 -5.68
N GLN A 60 17.18 11.92 -6.47
CA GLN A 60 16.92 12.07 -7.91
C GLN A 60 15.53 11.59 -8.37
N LYS A 61 14.95 10.57 -7.73
CA LYS A 61 13.64 9.99 -8.07
C LYS A 61 12.74 9.92 -6.83
N GLN A 62 11.51 10.36 -6.99
CA GLN A 62 10.50 10.45 -5.93
C GLN A 62 9.18 9.90 -6.44
N ALA A 63 8.48 9.12 -5.62
CA ALA A 63 7.09 8.73 -5.88
C ALA A 63 6.13 9.82 -5.40
N ASP A 64 6.30 11.04 -5.90
CA ASP A 64 5.65 12.27 -5.41
C ASP A 64 4.11 12.22 -5.47
N PHE A 65 3.56 11.55 -6.49
CA PHE A 65 2.12 11.36 -6.60
C PHE A 65 1.59 10.45 -5.48
N LEU A 66 2.31 9.37 -5.18
CA LEU A 66 1.89 8.41 -4.16
C LEU A 66 2.11 8.93 -2.74
N SER A 67 3.19 9.67 -2.48
CA SER A 67 3.42 10.30 -1.17
C SER A 67 2.34 11.31 -0.84
N ARG A 68 2.03 12.23 -1.77
CA ARG A 68 0.93 13.20 -1.62
C ARG A 68 -0.43 12.54 -1.47
N SER A 69 -0.65 11.42 -2.17
CA SER A 69 -1.91 10.67 -2.05
C SER A 69 -2.03 9.96 -0.71
N LEU A 70 -0.93 9.40 -0.19
CA LEU A 70 -0.90 8.76 1.12
C LEU A 70 -1.16 9.76 2.24
N ALA A 71 -0.62 10.98 2.15
CA ALA A 71 -0.85 12.05 3.12
C ALA A 71 -2.32 12.55 3.16
N ARG A 72 -3.12 12.22 2.12
CA ARG A 72 -4.55 12.55 2.06
C ARG A 72 -5.45 11.43 2.56
N ALA A 73 -4.89 10.27 2.93
CA ALA A 73 -5.67 9.15 3.42
C ALA A 73 -6.27 9.45 4.81
N ASN A 74 -7.41 8.84 5.11
CA ASN A 74 -8.06 9.00 6.40
C ASN A 74 -7.21 8.34 7.52
N PRO A 75 -6.73 9.09 8.52
CA PRO A 75 -5.93 8.54 9.60
C PRO A 75 -6.69 7.52 10.47
N ALA A 76 -8.03 7.59 10.51
CA ALA A 76 -8.83 6.56 11.18
C ALA A 76 -8.74 5.20 10.48
N VAL A 77 -8.41 5.18 9.18
CA VAL A 77 -8.28 3.96 8.35
C VAL A 77 -6.82 3.54 8.21
N LEU A 78 -5.92 4.49 7.91
CA LEU A 78 -4.48 4.24 7.79
C LEU A 78 -3.72 4.94 8.91
N ASN A 79 -3.21 4.16 9.87
CA ASN A 79 -2.45 4.67 11.00
C ASN A 79 -1.38 3.68 11.48
N GLY A 80 -0.47 4.17 12.32
CA GLY A 80 0.58 3.35 12.91
C GLY A 80 1.55 2.77 11.88
N LEU A 81 1.66 3.40 10.71
CA LEU A 81 2.53 2.93 9.63
C LEU A 81 4.00 3.04 10.04
N HIS A 82 4.78 2.02 9.72
CA HIS A 82 6.23 2.08 9.83
C HIS A 82 6.80 2.44 8.46
N LEU A 83 7.08 3.73 8.26
CA LEU A 83 7.63 4.23 7.00
C LEU A 83 9.13 3.95 6.91
N ILE A 84 9.55 3.38 5.77
CA ILE A 84 10.96 3.13 5.44
C ILE A 84 11.29 4.03 4.25
N MET A 85 12.05 5.09 4.51
CA MET A 85 12.35 6.14 3.52
C MET A 85 13.86 6.35 3.42
N PRO A 86 14.49 6.23 2.22
CA PRO A 86 15.91 6.48 2.06
C PRO A 86 16.32 7.94 2.28
N SER A 87 15.42 8.90 2.01
CA SER A 87 15.63 10.34 2.20
C SER A 87 14.35 11.01 2.67
N VAL A 88 14.43 11.80 3.74
CA VAL A 88 13.32 12.64 4.24
C VAL A 88 13.66 14.09 3.91
N SER A 89 13.14 14.58 2.79
CA SER A 89 13.58 15.87 2.24
C SER A 89 12.43 16.80 1.82
N ARG A 90 11.17 16.38 1.99
CA ARG A 90 10.00 17.18 1.59
C ARG A 90 8.96 17.30 2.71
N PRO A 91 8.18 18.40 2.73
CA PRO A 91 7.11 18.61 3.70
C PRO A 91 6.07 17.49 3.72
N GLU A 92 5.72 16.94 2.56
CA GLU A 92 4.67 15.90 2.49
C GLU A 92 5.10 14.58 3.12
N HIS A 93 6.40 14.37 3.34
CA HIS A 93 6.88 13.24 4.14
C HIS A 93 6.68 13.48 5.63
N LEU A 94 6.68 14.74 6.07
CA LEU A 94 6.45 15.14 7.47
C LEU A 94 4.96 15.11 7.81
N ASP A 95 4.09 15.49 6.86
CA ASP A 95 2.62 15.43 7.02
C ASP A 95 2.09 14.00 7.27
N LEU A 96 2.87 12.97 6.96
CA LEU A 96 2.52 11.57 7.26
C LEU A 96 2.72 11.18 8.73
N PHE A 97 3.34 12.05 9.54
CA PHE A 97 3.65 11.81 10.96
C PHE A 97 2.80 12.65 11.93
N GLU A 98 2.01 13.61 11.44
CA GLU A 98 1.08 14.45 12.22
C GLU A 98 -0.34 13.89 12.20
#